data_AF-A0A7Z9UBE7-F1
#
_entry.id   AF-A0A7Z9UBE7-F1
#
_cell.length_a   1.000
_cell.length_b   1.000
_cell.length_c   1.000
_cell.angle_alpha   90.00
_cell.angle_beta   90.00
_cell.angle_gamma   90.00
#
_symmetry.space_group_name_H-M   'P 1'
#
loop_
_entity.id
_entity.type
_entity.pdbx_description
1 polymer ?
#
loop_
_entity_poly.entity_id
_entity_poly.type
_entity_poly.pdbx_seq_one_letter_code
_entity_poly.pdbx_strand_id
1 'polypeptide(L)'
;MNWNILKILEGYIGRGRAQETTTTETEVVDKLGNALCRLRELTHKLEQEQETAAERRAQELKDERLKKEIERAHSQMLQAILTCHKDLGTGLDESRLKELHDLYEEIPQPEEHGRPTSLQNMIKYATAKLFHEELGPPSWQKLLTALADKGIEWPDPEGLSPNATAEEKEKARAHYQARNESAFLERPLRHSGDLIIGVVKIWRASYPTPSSGLYRETVYEAVASAFRAESLERALKLASDVPEELVKKIDSLLTEELGVVYRALNKDDLTLDEAHQANQVTSKAYCCIIPRMLWNHVKSQALA
;
A
#
# COMPACT_ATOMS: atom_id res chain seq x y z
N MET A 1 -12.16 36.34 -15.90
CA MET A 1 -11.76 37.70 -15.45
C MET A 1 -10.68 38.16 -16.42
N ASN A 2 -11.04 39.10 -17.30
CA ASN A 2 -10.19 39.62 -18.37
C ASN A 2 -9.61 40.96 -17.89
N TRP A 3 -8.28 41.11 -17.85
CA TRP A 3 -7.63 42.40 -17.59
C TRP A 3 -6.36 42.54 -18.42
N ASN A 4 -6.58 43.07 -19.63
CA ASN A 4 -5.77 44.08 -20.31
C ASN A 4 -4.24 43.97 -20.24
N ILE A 5 -3.71 43.43 -21.34
CA ILE A 5 -2.58 43.98 -22.08
C ILE A 5 -2.81 45.50 -22.33
N LEU A 6 -1.79 46.32 -22.04
CA LEU A 6 -1.58 47.77 -22.33
C LEU A 6 -1.50 48.69 -21.10
N LYS A 7 -0.45 49.53 -21.12
CA LYS A 7 0.13 50.42 -20.08
C LYS A 7 1.18 49.65 -19.27
N ILE A 8 2.49 49.89 -19.40
CA ILE A 8 3.19 51.17 -19.23
C ILE A 8 4.41 51.20 -20.17
N LEU A 9 4.29 51.95 -21.26
CA LEU A 9 5.39 52.48 -22.07
C LEU A 9 5.25 54.01 -22.12
N GLU A 10 5.13 54.63 -20.95
CA GLU A 10 5.18 56.08 -20.79
C GLU A 10 6.12 56.38 -19.62
N GLY A 11 7.34 56.79 -19.94
CA GLY A 11 8.30 57.20 -18.93
C GLY A 11 9.68 57.36 -19.52
N TYR A 12 10.00 58.61 -19.88
CA TYR A 12 11.30 59.18 -20.22
C TYR A 12 11.55 59.53 -21.69
N ILE A 13 10.78 60.49 -22.20
CA ILE A 13 11.35 61.58 -23.00
C ILE A 13 11.15 62.88 -22.20
N GLY A 14 12.17 63.25 -21.44
CA GLY A 14 12.27 64.52 -20.71
C GLY A 14 13.52 65.26 -21.14
N ARG A 15 13.33 66.43 -21.77
CA ARG A 15 14.35 67.29 -22.37
C ARG A 15 15.39 67.76 -21.35
N GLY A 16 16.67 67.75 -21.75
CA GLY A 16 17.77 68.43 -21.07
C GLY A 16 18.87 68.77 -22.06
N ARG A 17 19.22 70.06 -22.11
CA ARG A 17 20.05 70.76 -23.11
C ARG A 17 21.46 70.18 -23.33
N ALA A 18 21.90 70.32 -24.59
CA ALA A 18 23.23 70.71 -25.05
C ALA A 18 24.43 70.26 -24.20
N GLN A 19 25.09 69.21 -24.68
CA GLN A 19 26.53 69.22 -24.81
C GLN A 19 26.90 68.41 -26.04
N GLU A 20 27.47 69.09 -27.03
CA GLU A 20 28.15 68.47 -28.17
C GLU A 20 29.30 67.64 -27.63
N THR A 21 29.10 66.33 -27.58
CA THR A 21 30.19 65.37 -27.67
C THR A 21 29.76 64.36 -28.72
N THR A 22 30.39 64.47 -29.89
CA THR A 22 30.35 63.52 -31.00
C THR A 22 30.49 62.09 -30.49
N THR A 23 29.35 61.43 -30.25
CA THR A 23 29.27 59.97 -30.23
C THR A 23 29.47 59.57 -31.69
N THR A 24 30.64 59.04 -32.03
CA THR A 24 30.91 58.59 -33.41
C THR A 24 29.88 57.51 -33.78
N GLU A 25 29.47 57.45 -35.05
CA GLU A 25 28.50 56.45 -35.55
C GLU A 25 28.83 55.03 -35.06
N THR A 26 30.11 54.72 -34.88
CA THR A 26 30.64 53.47 -34.33
C THR A 26 30.12 53.15 -32.92
N GLU A 27 30.06 54.11 -31.99
CA GLU A 27 29.58 53.88 -30.62
C GLU A 27 28.06 53.66 -30.54
N VAL A 28 27.30 54.26 -31.47
CA VAL A 28 25.85 54.06 -31.57
C VAL A 28 25.53 52.69 -32.17
N VAL A 29 26.28 52.30 -33.21
CA VAL A 29 26.18 50.97 -33.83
C VAL A 29 26.54 49.86 -32.83
N ASP A 30 27.59 50.04 -32.02
CA ASP A 30 28.00 49.07 -31.00
C ASP A 30 26.96 48.93 -29.87
N LYS A 31 26.34 50.05 -29.44
CA LYS A 31 25.25 50.01 -28.44
C LYS A 31 24.00 49.32 -28.96
N LEU A 32 23.63 49.54 -30.23
CA LEU A 32 22.51 48.85 -30.89
C LEU A 32 22.79 47.36 -31.09
N GLY A 33 24.00 47.00 -31.52
CA GLY A 33 24.44 45.61 -31.64
C GLY A 33 24.36 44.85 -30.31
N ASN A 34 24.84 45.47 -29.23
CA ASN A 34 24.76 44.89 -27.89
C ASN A 34 23.32 44.75 -27.37
N ALA A 35 22.44 45.72 -27.68
CA ALA A 35 21.03 45.65 -27.31
C ALA A 35 20.30 44.51 -28.05
N LEU A 36 20.58 44.31 -29.34
CA LEU A 36 20.02 43.22 -30.14
C LEU A 36 20.51 41.84 -29.66
N CYS A 37 21.79 41.72 -29.29
CA CYS A 37 22.32 40.49 -28.68
C CYS A 37 21.60 40.15 -27.38
N ARG A 38 21.42 41.12 -26.47
CA ARG A 38 20.68 40.90 -25.20
C ARG A 38 19.22 40.55 -25.42
N LEU A 39 18.55 41.18 -26.39
CA LEU A 39 17.18 40.83 -26.77
C LEU A 39 17.11 39.38 -27.26
N ARG A 40 18.04 38.95 -28.11
CA ARG A 40 18.10 37.57 -28.63
C ARG A 40 18.32 36.55 -27.51
N GLU A 41 19.19 36.85 -26.55
CA GLU A 41 19.43 36.01 -25.37
C GLU A 41 18.18 35.91 -24.47
N LEU A 42 17.46 37.02 -24.26
CA LEU A 42 16.22 37.04 -23.49
C LEU A 42 15.09 36.27 -24.19
N THR A 43 14.94 36.42 -25.50
CA THR A 43 13.97 35.65 -26.28
C THR A 43 14.27 34.16 -26.20
N HIS A 44 15.55 33.77 -26.34
CA HIS A 44 15.94 32.37 -26.24
C HIS A 44 15.69 31.77 -24.84
N LYS A 45 15.93 32.54 -23.77
CA LYS A 45 15.60 32.11 -22.40
C LYS A 45 14.08 31.95 -22.20
N LEU A 46 13.28 32.89 -22.71
CA LEU A 46 11.82 32.80 -22.65
C LEU A 46 11.28 31.60 -23.44
N GLU A 47 11.85 31.29 -24.59
CA GLU A 47 11.50 30.10 -25.38
C GLU A 47 11.83 28.80 -24.61
N GLN A 48 13.02 28.70 -24.00
CA GLN A 48 13.40 27.55 -23.18
C GLN A 48 12.52 27.38 -21.93
N GLU A 49 12.16 28.48 -21.27
CA GLU A 49 11.24 28.47 -20.12
C GLU A 49 9.82 28.04 -20.53
N GLN A 50 9.36 28.45 -21.72
CA GLN A 50 8.06 28.01 -22.24
C GLN A 50 8.06 26.53 -22.65
N GLU A 51 9.14 26.05 -23.26
CA GLU A 51 9.29 24.65 -23.66
C GLU A 51 9.33 23.73 -22.43
N THR A 52 10.13 24.06 -21.43
CA THR A 52 10.16 23.33 -20.16
C THR A 52 8.83 23.38 -19.40
N ALA A 53 8.12 24.50 -19.44
CA ALA A 53 6.77 24.60 -18.86
C ALA A 53 5.74 23.74 -19.63
N ALA A 54 5.85 23.67 -20.96
CA ALA A 54 5.01 22.83 -21.79
C ALA A 54 5.27 21.33 -21.56
N GLU A 55 6.54 20.93 -21.42
CA GLU A 55 6.93 19.56 -21.06
C GLU A 55 6.40 19.15 -19.69
N ARG A 56 6.51 20.02 -18.68
CA ARG A 56 5.94 19.78 -17.34
C ARG A 56 4.43 19.58 -17.39
N ARG A 57 3.70 20.47 -18.09
CA ARG A 57 2.25 20.32 -18.28
C ARG A 57 1.89 19.04 -19.02
N ALA A 58 2.66 18.65 -20.03
CA ALA A 58 2.44 17.41 -20.76
C ALA A 58 2.67 16.18 -19.87
N GLN A 59 3.64 16.23 -18.95
CA GLN A 59 3.88 15.18 -17.98
C GLN A 59 2.76 15.10 -16.93
N GLU A 60 2.34 16.24 -16.36
CA GLU A 60 1.21 16.31 -15.43
C GLU A 60 -0.06 15.72 -16.03
N LEU A 61 -0.37 16.05 -17.30
CA LEU A 61 -1.51 15.48 -18.03
C LEU A 61 -1.39 13.96 -18.22
N LYS A 62 -0.19 13.43 -18.45
CA LYS A 62 0.04 11.98 -18.54
C LYS A 62 -0.17 11.31 -17.18
N ASP A 63 0.35 11.90 -16.12
CA ASP A 63 0.24 11.37 -14.76
C ASP A 63 -1.23 11.39 -14.29
N GLU A 64 -1.99 12.44 -14.60
CA GLU A 64 -3.43 12.50 -14.32
C GLU A 64 -4.23 11.43 -15.09
N ARG A 65 -3.88 11.20 -16.37
CA ARG A 65 -4.53 10.15 -17.17
C ARG A 65 -4.24 8.78 -16.57
N LEU A 66 -2.98 8.51 -16.25
CA LEU A 66 -2.57 7.24 -15.63
C LEU A 66 -3.28 7.03 -14.29
N LYS A 67 -3.40 8.06 -13.46
CA LYS A 67 -4.14 7.99 -12.19
C LYS A 67 -5.60 7.61 -12.40
N LYS A 68 -6.29 8.22 -13.37
CA LYS A 68 -7.68 7.90 -13.72
C LYS A 68 -7.83 6.47 -14.25
N GLU A 69 -6.87 5.98 -15.02
CA GLU A 69 -6.85 4.59 -15.50
C GLU A 69 -6.70 3.60 -14.35
N ILE A 70 -5.80 3.88 -13.39
CA ILE A 70 -5.62 3.08 -12.17
C ILE A 70 -6.90 3.05 -11.34
N GLU A 71 -7.50 4.21 -11.06
CA GLU A 71 -8.75 4.32 -10.31
C GLU A 71 -9.90 3.55 -10.98
N ARG A 72 -9.98 3.60 -12.31
CA ARG A 72 -10.96 2.83 -13.08
C ARG A 72 -10.71 1.32 -12.95
N ALA A 73 -9.46 0.86 -13.05
CA ALA A 73 -9.11 -0.54 -12.90
C ALA A 73 -9.44 -1.07 -11.49
N HIS A 74 -9.12 -0.29 -10.45
CA HIS A 74 -9.49 -0.62 -9.06
C HIS A 74 -11.00 -0.73 -8.90
N SER A 75 -11.75 0.23 -9.44
CA SER A 75 -13.21 0.22 -9.39
C SER A 75 -13.80 -1.00 -10.09
N GLN A 76 -13.25 -1.41 -11.23
CA GLN A 76 -13.70 -2.61 -11.95
C GLN A 76 -13.44 -3.88 -11.14
N MET A 77 -12.25 -4.01 -10.54
CA MET A 77 -11.91 -5.14 -9.67
C MET A 77 -12.82 -5.19 -8.44
N LEU A 78 -13.04 -4.06 -7.77
CA LEU A 78 -13.96 -3.97 -6.63
C LEU A 78 -15.38 -4.42 -7.03
N GLN A 79 -15.89 -4.00 -8.19
CA GLN A 79 -17.20 -4.45 -8.66
C GLN A 79 -17.24 -5.96 -8.95
N ALA A 80 -16.17 -6.54 -9.47
CA ALA A 80 -16.07 -7.99 -9.66
C ALA A 80 -16.05 -8.74 -8.32
N ILE A 81 -15.33 -8.22 -7.32
CA ILE A 81 -15.29 -8.74 -5.95
C ILE A 81 -16.68 -8.69 -5.31
N LEU A 82 -17.38 -7.55 -5.40
CA LEU A 82 -18.74 -7.39 -4.89
C LEU A 82 -19.74 -8.33 -5.57
N THR A 83 -19.60 -8.52 -6.88
CA THR A 83 -20.43 -9.47 -7.63
C THR A 83 -20.19 -10.90 -7.14
N CYS A 84 -18.92 -11.29 -6.95
CA CYS A 84 -18.58 -12.60 -6.42
C CYS A 84 -19.12 -12.81 -4.99
N HIS A 85 -19.01 -11.81 -4.11
CA HIS A 85 -19.61 -11.85 -2.77
C HIS A 85 -21.12 -12.04 -2.79
N LYS A 86 -21.81 -11.41 -3.75
CA LYS A 86 -23.25 -11.53 -3.95
C LYS A 86 -23.62 -12.93 -4.46
N ASP A 87 -22.91 -13.44 -5.46
CA ASP A 87 -23.16 -14.77 -6.04
C ASP A 87 -22.94 -15.89 -5.01
N LEU A 88 -21.90 -15.74 -4.18
CA LEU A 88 -21.59 -16.62 -3.06
C LEU A 88 -22.56 -16.45 -1.88
N GLY A 89 -23.35 -15.37 -1.84
CA GLY A 89 -24.30 -15.10 -0.75
C GLY A 89 -23.63 -14.80 0.59
N THR A 90 -22.46 -14.17 0.56
CA THR A 90 -21.65 -13.92 1.77
C THR A 90 -22.20 -12.82 2.68
N GLY A 91 -23.06 -11.94 2.15
CA GLY A 91 -23.60 -10.78 2.86
C GLY A 91 -22.62 -9.61 3.02
N LEU A 92 -21.42 -9.69 2.44
CA LEU A 92 -20.43 -8.61 2.48
C LEU A 92 -20.67 -7.62 1.34
N ASP A 93 -21.01 -6.38 1.69
CA ASP A 93 -21.20 -5.26 0.77
C ASP A 93 -19.99 -4.31 0.75
N GLU A 94 -20.03 -3.28 -0.10
CA GLU A 94 -18.92 -2.33 -0.25
C GLU A 94 -18.58 -1.60 1.05
N SER A 95 -19.58 -1.25 1.87
CA SER A 95 -19.35 -0.60 3.16
C SER A 95 -18.58 -1.52 4.07
N ARG A 96 -19.00 -2.78 4.16
CA ARG A 96 -18.34 -3.77 5.01
C ARG A 96 -16.94 -4.11 4.53
N LEU A 97 -16.72 -4.19 3.21
CA LEU A 97 -15.36 -4.40 2.67
C LEU A 97 -14.42 -3.23 3.00
N LYS A 98 -14.93 -1.99 3.01
CA LYS A 98 -14.14 -0.82 3.44
C LYS A 98 -13.79 -0.86 4.92
N GLU A 99 -14.75 -1.20 5.80
CA GLU A 99 -14.47 -1.38 7.23
C GLU A 99 -13.39 -2.45 7.48
N LEU A 100 -13.44 -3.56 6.73
CA LEU A 100 -12.44 -4.61 6.81
C LEU A 100 -11.08 -4.20 6.25
N HIS A 101 -11.04 -3.31 5.25
CA HIS A 101 -9.82 -2.70 4.75
C HIS A 101 -9.22 -1.73 5.77
N ASP A 102 -10.04 -0.86 6.35
CA ASP A 102 -9.65 0.10 7.38
C ASP A 102 -9.05 -0.61 8.61
N LEU A 103 -9.60 -1.77 9.00
CA LEU A 103 -9.02 -2.63 10.04
C LEU A 103 -7.54 -2.94 9.78
N TYR A 104 -7.14 -3.24 8.53
CA TYR A 104 -5.74 -3.51 8.21
C TYR A 104 -4.87 -2.25 8.22
N GLU A 105 -5.42 -1.10 7.84
CA GLU A 105 -4.72 0.18 7.89
C GLU A 105 -4.48 0.67 9.33
N GLU A 106 -5.40 0.36 10.24
CA GLU A 106 -5.29 0.66 11.67
C GLU A 106 -4.26 -0.21 12.40
N ILE A 107 -3.89 -1.37 11.86
CA ILE A 107 -2.85 -2.22 12.46
C ILE A 107 -1.50 -1.48 12.39
N PRO A 108 -0.86 -1.20 13.55
CA PRO A 108 0.43 -0.54 13.59
C PRO A 108 1.45 -1.32 12.77
N GLN A 109 2.26 -0.63 11.97
CA GLN A 109 3.34 -1.28 11.23
C GLN A 109 4.62 -1.28 12.06
N PRO A 110 5.46 -2.32 11.94
CA PRO A 110 6.83 -2.25 12.42
C PRO A 110 7.52 -1.14 11.61
N GLU A 111 8.11 -0.15 12.27
CA GLU A 111 8.75 0.97 11.58
C GLU A 111 9.88 0.48 10.66
N GLU A 112 9.89 1.01 9.45
CA GLU A 112 11.05 0.93 8.58
C GLU A 112 12.01 2.07 8.96
N HIS A 113 13.27 1.75 9.25
CA HIS A 113 14.40 2.70 9.43
C HIS A 113 14.44 3.49 10.76
N GLY A 114 14.75 2.80 11.86
CA GLY A 114 15.51 3.39 12.98
C GLY A 114 14.77 4.36 13.90
N ARG A 115 13.44 4.40 13.88
CA ARG A 115 12.64 5.07 14.92
C ARG A 115 12.20 4.06 15.99
N PRO A 116 11.98 4.51 17.24
CA PRO A 116 11.47 3.64 18.29
C PRO A 116 9.95 3.50 18.18
N THR A 117 9.49 2.33 17.74
CA THR A 117 8.08 1.93 17.85
C THR A 117 7.77 1.61 19.32
N SER A 118 6.60 2.02 19.82
CA SER A 118 6.20 1.65 21.18
C SER A 118 6.08 0.12 21.32
N LEU A 119 6.48 -0.43 22.46
CA LEU A 119 6.32 -1.85 22.78
C LEU A 119 4.89 -2.33 22.55
N GLN A 120 3.91 -1.49 22.90
CA GLN A 120 2.50 -1.75 22.66
C GLN A 120 2.18 -1.95 21.17
N ASN A 121 2.72 -1.11 20.28
CA ASN A 121 2.51 -1.24 18.84
C ASN A 121 3.17 -2.50 18.28
N MET A 122 4.36 -2.89 18.79
CA MET A 122 5.01 -4.15 18.42
C MET A 122 4.16 -5.36 18.82
N ILE A 123 3.60 -5.37 20.04
CA ILE A 123 2.70 -6.44 20.50
C ILE A 123 1.43 -6.49 19.64
N LYS A 124 0.81 -5.34 19.37
CA LYS A 124 -0.39 -5.24 18.52
C LYS A 124 -0.14 -5.79 17.13
N TYR A 125 0.94 -5.37 16.48
CA TYR A 125 1.32 -5.87 15.16
C TYR A 125 1.58 -7.38 15.18
N ALA A 126 2.40 -7.86 16.11
CA ALA A 126 2.74 -9.27 16.20
C ALA A 126 1.51 -10.15 16.49
N THR A 127 0.58 -9.66 17.31
CA THR A 127 -0.71 -10.31 17.58
C THR A 127 -1.56 -10.39 16.32
N ALA A 128 -1.76 -9.27 15.64
CA ALA A 128 -2.54 -9.23 14.41
C ALA A 128 -1.92 -10.10 13.30
N LYS A 129 -0.58 -10.10 13.17
CA LYS A 129 0.16 -10.94 12.23
C LYS A 129 -0.05 -12.42 12.53
N LEU A 130 0.12 -12.85 13.79
CA LEU A 130 -0.08 -14.24 14.17
C LEU A 130 -1.54 -14.68 13.89
N PHE A 131 -2.51 -13.85 14.25
CA PHE A 131 -3.92 -14.18 14.04
C PHE A 131 -4.23 -14.29 12.54
N HIS A 132 -3.69 -13.38 11.73
CA HIS A 132 -3.82 -13.41 10.28
C HIS A 132 -3.26 -14.68 9.66
N GLU A 133 -2.10 -15.15 10.12
CA GLU A 133 -1.49 -16.40 9.68
C GLU A 133 -2.37 -17.61 10.07
N GLU A 134 -2.82 -17.68 11.33
CA GLU A 134 -3.64 -18.79 11.83
C GLU A 134 -5.05 -18.82 11.22
N LEU A 135 -5.58 -17.67 10.81
CA LEU A 135 -6.90 -17.53 10.16
C LEU A 135 -6.84 -17.71 8.64
N GLY A 136 -5.65 -17.81 8.03
CA GLY A 136 -5.48 -18.04 6.60
C GLY A 136 -6.14 -19.34 6.13
N PRO A 137 -5.65 -20.52 6.57
CA PRO A 137 -6.17 -21.81 6.12
C PRO A 137 -7.70 -21.97 6.25
N PRO A 138 -8.35 -21.65 7.38
CA PRO A 138 -9.80 -21.79 7.49
C PRO A 138 -10.56 -20.81 6.57
N SER A 139 -10.01 -19.63 6.29
CA SER A 139 -10.63 -18.65 5.38
C SER A 139 -10.55 -19.09 3.92
N TRP A 140 -9.43 -19.71 3.52
CA TRP A 140 -9.29 -20.32 2.20
C TRP A 140 -10.27 -21.49 2.04
N GLN A 141 -10.36 -22.37 3.04
CA GLN A 141 -11.30 -23.47 3.02
C GLN A 141 -12.76 -22.98 2.93
N LYS A 142 -13.10 -21.90 3.65
CA LYS A 142 -14.43 -21.26 3.58
C LYS A 142 -14.76 -20.78 2.15
N LEU A 143 -13.79 -20.22 1.42
CA LEU A 143 -13.95 -19.88 0.00
C LEU A 143 -14.23 -21.13 -0.84
N LEU A 144 -13.41 -22.18 -0.71
CA LEU A 144 -13.57 -23.39 -1.51
C LEU A 144 -14.93 -24.05 -1.28
N THR A 145 -15.39 -24.11 -0.03
CA THR A 145 -16.72 -24.59 0.32
C THR A 145 -17.82 -23.72 -0.30
N ALA A 146 -17.70 -22.39 -0.21
CA ALA A 146 -18.70 -21.48 -0.79
C ALA A 146 -18.79 -21.61 -2.32
N LEU A 147 -17.64 -21.75 -3.00
CA LEU A 147 -17.60 -21.99 -4.45
C LEU A 147 -18.27 -23.32 -4.82
N ALA A 148 -17.95 -24.39 -4.08
CA ALA A 148 -18.54 -25.72 -4.29
C ALA A 148 -20.06 -25.72 -4.07
N ASP A 149 -20.54 -25.09 -3.00
CA ASP A 149 -21.97 -24.99 -2.67
C ASP A 149 -22.78 -24.24 -3.75
N LYS A 150 -22.12 -23.32 -4.47
CA LYS A 150 -22.72 -22.59 -5.59
C LYS A 150 -22.47 -23.23 -6.95
N GLY A 151 -21.74 -24.34 -7.02
CA GLY A 151 -21.36 -24.99 -8.27
C GLY A 151 -20.48 -24.09 -9.16
N ILE A 152 -19.71 -23.18 -8.57
CA ILE A 152 -18.79 -22.31 -9.29
C ILE A 152 -17.45 -23.01 -9.44
N GLU A 153 -17.06 -23.30 -10.68
CA GLU A 153 -15.75 -23.89 -10.97
C GLU A 153 -14.62 -22.87 -10.87
N TRP A 154 -13.44 -23.38 -10.54
CA TRP A 154 -12.20 -22.62 -10.67
C TRP A 154 -11.93 -22.31 -12.15
N PRO A 155 -11.42 -21.11 -12.50
CA PRO A 155 -11.14 -20.77 -13.89
C PRO A 155 -10.18 -21.75 -14.55
N ASP A 156 -10.33 -21.90 -15.87
CA ASP A 156 -9.43 -22.71 -16.66
C ASP A 156 -8.02 -22.11 -16.69
N PRO A 157 -6.99 -22.95 -16.58
CA PRO A 157 -5.60 -22.51 -16.62
C PRO A 157 -5.23 -21.93 -17.99
N GLU A 158 -4.60 -20.76 -17.97
CA GLU A 158 -4.10 -20.10 -19.18
C GLU A 158 -2.79 -20.73 -19.67
N GLY A 159 -2.55 -20.67 -20.99
CA GLY A 159 -1.28 -21.10 -21.59
C GLY A 159 -1.17 -22.60 -21.89
N LEU A 160 -2.24 -23.37 -21.71
CA LEU A 160 -2.29 -24.75 -22.20
C LEU A 160 -2.46 -24.82 -23.72
N SER A 161 -2.00 -25.93 -24.31
CA SER A 161 -2.23 -26.25 -25.72
C SER A 161 -3.73 -26.26 -26.04
N PRO A 162 -4.18 -25.78 -27.21
CA PRO A 162 -5.58 -25.88 -27.64
C PRO A 162 -6.12 -27.32 -27.63
N ASN A 163 -5.23 -28.31 -27.76
CA ASN A 163 -5.55 -29.74 -27.75
C ASN A 163 -5.28 -30.41 -26.40
N ALA A 164 -5.09 -29.64 -25.32
CA ALA A 164 -4.86 -30.20 -23.99
C ALA A 164 -6.03 -31.10 -23.56
N THR A 165 -5.68 -32.27 -23.06
CA THR A 165 -6.62 -33.26 -22.53
C THR A 165 -7.31 -32.75 -21.26
N ALA A 166 -8.44 -33.35 -20.90
CA ALA A 166 -9.14 -33.01 -19.66
C ALA A 166 -8.27 -33.26 -18.42
N GLU A 167 -7.47 -34.32 -18.41
CA GLU A 167 -6.53 -34.62 -17.33
C GLU A 167 -5.44 -33.56 -17.17
N GLU A 168 -4.87 -33.06 -18.29
CA GLU A 168 -3.88 -31.98 -18.26
C GLU A 168 -4.47 -30.68 -17.73
N LYS A 169 -5.71 -30.36 -18.14
CA LYS A 169 -6.44 -29.18 -17.64
C LYS A 169 -6.69 -29.26 -16.14
N GLU A 170 -7.14 -30.41 -15.65
CA GLU A 170 -7.42 -30.61 -14.22
C GLU A 170 -6.13 -30.56 -13.39
N LYS A 171 -5.06 -31.20 -13.87
CA LYS A 171 -3.74 -31.15 -13.21
C LYS A 171 -3.21 -29.73 -13.14
N ALA A 172 -3.34 -28.96 -14.22
CA ALA A 172 -2.95 -27.56 -14.23
C ALA A 172 -3.82 -26.74 -13.28
N ARG A 173 -5.15 -26.90 -13.31
CA ARG A 173 -6.09 -26.24 -12.38
C ARG A 173 -5.70 -26.46 -10.92
N ALA A 174 -5.45 -27.70 -10.53
CA ALA A 174 -4.99 -28.04 -9.18
C ALA A 174 -3.64 -27.37 -8.83
N HIS A 175 -2.71 -27.30 -9.78
CA HIS A 175 -1.44 -26.60 -9.58
C HIS A 175 -1.62 -25.09 -9.37
N TYR A 176 -2.43 -24.42 -10.19
CA TYR A 176 -2.72 -22.99 -10.04
C TYR A 176 -3.45 -22.69 -8.74
N GLN A 177 -4.43 -23.51 -8.37
CA GLN A 177 -5.15 -23.39 -7.10
C GLN A 177 -4.19 -23.50 -5.90
N ALA A 178 -3.30 -24.50 -5.88
CA ALA A 178 -2.31 -24.66 -4.82
C ALA A 178 -1.30 -23.49 -4.76
N ARG A 179 -0.89 -22.97 -5.91
CA ARG A 179 -0.04 -21.77 -5.99
C ARG A 179 -0.75 -20.55 -5.40
N ASN A 180 -2.02 -20.35 -5.75
CA ASN A 180 -2.80 -19.21 -5.28
C ASN A 180 -3.11 -19.32 -3.78
N GLU A 181 -3.35 -20.54 -3.28
CA GLU A 181 -3.44 -20.81 -1.84
C GLU A 181 -2.15 -20.39 -1.12
N SER A 182 -0.98 -20.83 -1.60
CA SER A 182 0.31 -20.45 -1.03
C SER A 182 0.49 -18.92 -1.03
N ALA A 183 0.19 -18.26 -2.15
CA ALA A 183 0.30 -16.81 -2.29
C ALA A 183 -0.69 -16.05 -1.37
N PHE A 184 -1.86 -16.62 -1.11
CA PHE A 184 -2.86 -16.07 -0.19
C PHE A 184 -2.39 -16.20 1.28
N LEU A 185 -1.86 -17.37 1.65
CA LEU A 185 -1.38 -17.66 3.00
C LEU A 185 -0.17 -16.80 3.37
N GLU A 186 0.75 -16.57 2.43
CA GLU A 186 1.96 -15.75 2.64
C GLU A 186 1.71 -14.24 2.51
N ARG A 187 0.49 -13.82 2.13
CA ARG A 187 0.21 -12.41 1.82
C ARG A 187 0.33 -11.52 3.07
N PRO A 188 1.13 -10.44 3.01
CA PRO A 188 1.23 -9.48 4.11
C PRO A 188 -0.12 -8.83 4.47
N LEU A 189 -0.25 -8.39 5.72
CA LEU A 189 -1.46 -7.74 6.27
C LEU A 189 -1.99 -6.61 5.36
N ARG A 190 -1.17 -5.60 5.07
CA ARG A 190 -1.59 -4.45 4.24
C ARG A 190 -2.01 -4.85 2.83
N HIS A 191 -1.26 -5.75 2.20
CA HIS A 191 -1.61 -6.25 0.86
C HIS A 191 -2.90 -7.07 0.86
N SER A 192 -3.24 -7.70 1.99
CA SER A 192 -4.51 -8.39 2.14
C SER A 192 -5.66 -7.40 2.27
N GLY A 193 -5.48 -6.32 3.04
CA GLY A 193 -6.43 -5.21 3.11
C GLY A 193 -6.66 -4.57 1.74
N ASP A 194 -5.59 -4.17 1.05
CA ASP A 194 -5.66 -3.57 -0.28
C ASP A 194 -6.43 -4.45 -1.27
N LEU A 195 -6.19 -5.77 -1.23
CA LEU A 195 -6.84 -6.71 -2.14
C LEU A 195 -8.37 -6.76 -1.96
N ILE A 196 -8.86 -6.65 -0.72
CA ILE A 196 -10.30 -6.68 -0.40
C ILE A 196 -11.06 -5.58 -1.16
N ILE A 197 -10.43 -4.42 -1.35
CA ILE A 197 -11.00 -3.29 -2.09
C ILE A 197 -10.56 -3.23 -3.57
N GLY A 198 -9.99 -4.32 -4.08
CA GLY A 198 -9.60 -4.44 -5.49
C GLY A 198 -8.28 -3.76 -5.87
N VAL A 199 -7.39 -3.50 -4.89
CA VAL A 199 -6.09 -2.86 -5.12
C VAL A 199 -4.96 -3.90 -5.12
N VAL A 200 -4.32 -4.06 -6.28
CA VAL A 200 -3.12 -4.88 -6.53
C VAL A 200 -2.00 -3.96 -7.02
N LYS A 201 -1.22 -3.42 -6.08
CA LYS A 201 -0.23 -2.35 -6.33
C LYS A 201 0.78 -2.65 -7.45
N ILE A 202 1.19 -3.91 -7.61
CA ILE A 202 2.18 -4.31 -8.62
C ILE A 202 1.67 -4.15 -10.06
N TRP A 203 0.36 -4.19 -10.28
CA TRP A 203 -0.22 -4.08 -11.62
C TRP A 203 -0.33 -2.65 -12.11
N ARG A 204 -0.38 -1.64 -11.23
CA ARG A 204 -0.56 -0.22 -11.61
C ARG A 204 -1.74 -0.07 -12.58
N ALA A 205 -1.51 0.32 -13.84
CA ALA A 205 -2.56 0.43 -14.87
C ALA A 205 -2.73 -0.84 -15.74
N SER A 206 -1.85 -1.84 -15.56
CA SER A 206 -1.79 -3.07 -16.36
C SER A 206 -2.58 -4.22 -15.73
N TYR A 207 -3.79 -3.95 -15.24
CA TYR A 207 -4.66 -5.00 -14.72
C TYR A 207 -4.99 -6.02 -15.82
N PRO A 208 -5.03 -7.33 -15.51
CA PRO A 208 -5.48 -8.34 -16.45
C PRO A 208 -6.92 -8.08 -16.92
N THR A 209 -7.27 -8.61 -18.09
CA THR A 209 -8.63 -8.48 -18.61
C THR A 209 -9.63 -9.23 -17.72
N PRO A 210 -10.87 -8.75 -17.54
CA PRO A 210 -11.86 -9.43 -16.68
C PRO A 210 -12.22 -10.87 -17.11
N SER A 211 -11.95 -11.22 -18.37
CA SER A 211 -12.14 -12.58 -18.90
C SER A 211 -10.99 -13.53 -18.57
N SER A 212 -9.85 -13.03 -18.09
CA SER A 212 -8.67 -13.84 -17.82
C SER A 212 -8.83 -14.69 -16.55
N GLY A 213 -8.19 -15.85 -16.54
CA GLY A 213 -8.11 -16.71 -15.37
C GLY A 213 -7.46 -15.99 -14.20
N LEU A 214 -6.33 -15.29 -14.44
CA LEU A 214 -5.61 -14.53 -13.42
C LEU A 214 -6.50 -13.48 -12.73
N TYR A 215 -7.35 -12.78 -13.50
CA TYR A 215 -8.28 -11.81 -12.94
C TYR A 215 -9.29 -12.47 -11.99
N ARG A 216 -9.91 -13.57 -12.44
CA ARG A 216 -10.91 -14.31 -11.65
C ARG A 216 -10.31 -14.96 -10.41
N GLU A 217 -9.12 -15.52 -10.52
CA GLU A 217 -8.36 -16.05 -9.39
C GLU A 217 -8.10 -14.98 -8.34
N THR A 218 -7.72 -13.77 -8.78
CA THR A 218 -7.48 -12.63 -7.88
C THR A 218 -8.77 -12.19 -7.18
N VAL A 219 -9.91 -12.24 -7.86
CA VAL A 219 -11.22 -12.00 -7.24
C VAL A 219 -11.49 -13.03 -6.14
N TYR A 220 -11.20 -14.31 -6.37
CA TYR A 220 -11.38 -15.35 -5.34
C TYR A 220 -10.44 -15.14 -4.15
N GLU A 221 -9.17 -14.80 -4.39
CA GLU A 221 -8.23 -14.44 -3.32
C GLU A 221 -8.70 -13.22 -2.50
N ALA A 222 -9.34 -12.23 -3.14
CA ALA A 222 -9.93 -11.08 -2.47
C ALA A 222 -11.10 -11.49 -1.56
N VAL A 223 -11.98 -12.37 -2.03
CA VAL A 223 -13.08 -12.92 -1.23
C VAL A 223 -12.55 -13.70 -0.03
N ALA A 224 -11.54 -14.55 -0.22
CA ALA A 224 -10.88 -15.26 0.89
C ALA A 224 -10.22 -14.29 1.87
N SER A 225 -9.65 -13.19 1.38
CA SER A 225 -9.05 -12.14 2.21
C SER A 225 -10.11 -11.41 3.04
N ALA A 226 -11.30 -11.18 2.48
CA ALA A 226 -12.43 -10.60 3.22
C ALA A 226 -12.93 -11.56 4.33
N PHE A 227 -13.03 -12.87 4.06
CA PHE A 227 -13.34 -13.86 5.10
C PHE A 227 -12.30 -13.90 6.22
N ARG A 228 -11.02 -13.80 5.86
CA ARG A 228 -9.93 -13.70 6.84
C ARG A 228 -10.05 -12.43 7.67
N ALA A 229 -10.33 -11.29 7.04
CA ALA A 229 -10.50 -10.01 7.72
C ALA A 229 -11.68 -10.02 8.70
N GLU A 230 -12.82 -10.57 8.30
CA GLU A 230 -14.01 -10.71 9.15
C GLU A 230 -13.72 -11.60 10.38
N SER A 231 -12.93 -12.65 10.19
CA SER A 231 -12.49 -13.52 11.29
C SER A 231 -11.44 -12.85 12.17
N LEU A 232 -10.55 -12.07 11.58
CA LEU A 232 -9.52 -11.29 12.29
C LEU A 232 -10.16 -10.22 13.17
N GLU A 233 -11.15 -9.48 12.65
CA GLU A 233 -11.90 -8.49 13.43
C GLU A 233 -12.52 -9.12 14.68
N ARG A 234 -13.18 -10.28 14.53
CA ARG A 234 -13.74 -11.04 15.65
C ARG A 234 -12.67 -11.50 16.65
N ALA A 235 -11.56 -12.03 16.14
CA ALA A 235 -10.45 -12.48 16.98
C ALA A 235 -9.82 -11.32 17.77
N LEU A 236 -9.64 -10.16 17.16
CA LEU A 236 -9.11 -8.96 17.81
C LEU A 236 -10.06 -8.39 18.86
N LYS A 237 -11.38 -8.43 18.61
CA LYS A 237 -12.40 -8.07 19.61
C LYS A 237 -12.31 -8.99 20.82
N LEU A 238 -12.30 -10.31 20.61
CA LEU A 238 -12.14 -11.29 21.70
C LEU A 238 -10.80 -11.13 22.45
N ALA A 239 -9.72 -10.83 21.74
CA ALA A 239 -8.42 -10.55 22.35
C ALA A 239 -8.34 -9.19 23.06
N SER A 240 -9.37 -8.34 22.97
CA SER A 240 -9.51 -7.13 23.78
C SER A 240 -10.25 -7.41 25.09
N ASP A 241 -11.12 -8.42 25.10
CA ASP A 241 -11.91 -8.85 26.27
C ASP A 241 -11.16 -9.89 27.12
N VAL A 242 -9.91 -9.58 27.45
CA VAL A 242 -9.00 -10.52 28.13
C VAL A 242 -9.32 -10.62 29.63
N PRO A 243 -9.42 -11.83 30.20
CA PRO A 243 -9.57 -12.01 31.65
C PRO A 243 -8.42 -11.36 32.42
N GLU A 244 -8.74 -10.74 33.57
CA GLU A 244 -7.75 -10.06 34.41
C GLU A 244 -6.56 -10.96 34.79
N GLU A 245 -6.80 -12.26 34.97
CA GLU A 245 -5.76 -13.24 35.24
C GLU A 245 -4.74 -13.37 34.10
N LEU A 246 -5.19 -13.30 32.85
CA LEU A 246 -4.30 -13.37 31.69
C LEU A 246 -3.54 -12.06 31.51
N VAL A 247 -4.18 -10.91 31.79
CA VAL A 247 -3.50 -9.61 31.85
C VAL A 247 -2.36 -9.64 32.88
N LYS A 248 -2.63 -10.12 34.11
CA LYS A 248 -1.60 -10.27 35.16
C LYS A 248 -0.44 -11.18 34.74
N LYS A 249 -0.73 -12.28 34.04
CA LYS A 249 0.31 -13.18 33.52
C LYS A 249 1.18 -12.50 32.46
N ILE A 250 0.57 -11.74 31.55
CA ILE A 250 1.29 -10.98 30.53
C ILE A 250 2.16 -9.89 31.18
N ASP A 251 1.61 -9.16 32.15
CA ASP A 251 2.34 -8.10 32.87
C ASP A 251 3.54 -8.65 33.66
N SER A 252 3.36 -9.79 34.33
CA SER A 252 4.44 -10.48 35.03
C SER A 252 5.55 -10.89 34.06
N LEU A 253 5.19 -11.46 32.91
CA LEU A 253 6.15 -11.85 31.87
C LEU A 253 6.90 -10.62 31.34
N LEU A 254 6.17 -9.56 30.98
CA LEU A 254 6.79 -8.32 30.49
C LEU A 254 7.75 -7.73 31.53
N THR A 255 7.37 -7.74 32.81
CA THR A 255 8.21 -7.23 33.90
C THR A 255 9.49 -8.05 34.05
N GLU A 256 9.40 -9.37 33.99
CA GLU A 256 10.55 -10.28 34.08
C GLU A 256 11.52 -10.06 32.91
N GLU A 257 10.98 -10.01 31.69
CA GLU A 257 11.76 -9.91 30.46
C GLU A 257 12.36 -8.51 30.26
N LEU A 258 11.60 -7.45 30.56
CA LEU A 258 12.13 -6.09 30.58
C LEU A 258 13.17 -5.91 31.69
N GLY A 259 13.04 -6.63 32.82
CA GLY A 259 14.04 -6.66 33.88
C GLY A 259 15.41 -7.14 33.40
N VAL A 260 15.47 -8.03 32.39
CA VAL A 260 16.73 -8.43 31.74
C VAL A 260 17.36 -7.26 30.99
N VAL A 261 16.56 -6.52 30.20
CA VAL A 261 17.04 -5.34 29.45
C VAL A 261 17.46 -4.21 30.40
N TYR A 262 16.68 -3.91 31.44
CA TYR A 262 17.04 -2.89 32.42
C TYR A 262 18.34 -3.22 33.15
N ARG A 263 18.56 -4.49 33.52
CA ARG A 263 19.85 -4.93 34.11
C ARG A 263 21.01 -4.78 33.13
N ALA A 264 20.79 -5.04 31.84
CA ALA A 264 21.81 -4.85 30.81
C ALA A 264 22.14 -3.36 30.59
N LEU A 265 21.12 -2.50 30.49
CA LEU A 265 21.28 -1.05 30.26
C LEU A 265 21.95 -0.31 31.43
N ASN A 266 21.85 -0.85 32.65
CA ASN A 266 22.47 -0.28 33.85
C ASN A 266 23.90 -0.78 34.11
N LYS A 267 24.48 -1.57 33.20
CA LYS A 267 25.91 -1.94 33.26
C LYS A 267 26.75 -0.87 32.57
N ASP A 268 27.81 -0.40 33.24
CA ASP A 268 28.74 0.57 32.67
C ASP A 268 29.53 0.01 31.47
N ASP A 269 29.79 -1.31 31.44
CA ASP A 269 30.51 -2.03 30.37
C ASP A 269 29.61 -3.04 29.63
N LEU A 270 28.51 -2.58 29.02
CA LEU A 270 27.62 -3.46 28.24
C LEU A 270 28.28 -3.94 26.94
N THR A 271 28.41 -5.25 26.77
CA THR A 271 28.91 -5.82 25.51
C THR A 271 27.83 -5.88 24.42
N LEU A 272 28.24 -5.89 23.14
CA LEU A 272 27.32 -6.00 22.00
C LEU A 272 26.51 -7.30 22.03
N ASP A 273 27.11 -8.39 22.50
CA ASP A 273 26.47 -9.70 22.63
C ASP A 273 25.40 -9.71 23.71
N GLU A 274 25.65 -9.08 24.86
CA GLU A 274 24.65 -8.92 25.93
C GLU A 274 23.48 -8.04 25.48
N ALA A 275 23.74 -6.97 24.73
CA ALA A 275 22.69 -6.14 24.14
C ALA A 275 21.84 -6.93 23.12
N HIS A 276 22.47 -7.74 22.27
CA HIS A 276 21.77 -8.62 21.33
C HIS A 276 20.93 -9.66 22.05
N GLN A 277 21.49 -10.31 23.09
CA GLN A 277 20.78 -11.32 23.85
C GLN A 277 19.56 -10.73 24.57
N ALA A 278 19.71 -9.56 25.20
CA ALA A 278 18.61 -8.87 25.87
C ALA A 278 17.50 -8.47 24.88
N ASN A 279 17.88 -8.00 23.68
CA ASN A 279 16.93 -7.68 22.61
C ASN A 279 16.22 -8.93 22.05
N GLN A 280 16.94 -10.05 21.86
CA GLN A 280 16.35 -11.31 21.39
C GLN A 280 15.33 -11.86 22.38
N VAL A 281 15.67 -11.86 23.67
CA VAL A 281 14.82 -12.36 24.75
C VAL A 281 13.54 -11.53 24.85
N THR A 282 13.66 -10.21 24.90
CA THR A 282 12.48 -9.33 24.92
C THR A 282 11.67 -9.40 23.63
N SER A 283 12.31 -9.43 22.46
CA SER A 283 11.64 -9.64 21.16
C SER A 283 10.82 -10.92 21.14
N LYS A 284 11.35 -12.02 21.69
CA LYS A 284 10.61 -13.29 21.77
C LYS A 284 9.35 -13.15 22.63
N ALA A 285 9.42 -12.41 23.74
CA ALA A 285 8.27 -12.20 24.61
C ALA A 285 7.13 -11.45 23.89
N TYR A 286 7.43 -10.29 23.28
CA TYR A 286 6.39 -9.46 22.66
C TYR A 286 5.99 -9.88 21.24
N CYS A 287 6.87 -10.53 20.47
CA CYS A 287 6.55 -10.99 19.11
C CYS A 287 5.97 -12.40 19.05
N CYS A 288 6.23 -13.27 20.05
CA CYS A 288 5.86 -14.68 19.97
C CYS A 288 5.00 -15.13 21.15
N ILE A 289 5.45 -14.89 22.39
CA ILE A 289 4.81 -15.48 23.58
C ILE A 289 3.46 -14.80 23.84
N ILE A 290 3.42 -13.47 23.93
CA ILE A 290 2.19 -12.72 24.20
C ILE A 290 1.15 -12.94 23.10
N PRO A 291 1.47 -12.78 21.80
CA PRO A 291 0.55 -13.14 20.71
C PRO A 291 -0.03 -14.55 20.84
N ARG A 292 0.80 -15.55 21.18
CA ARG A 292 0.35 -16.94 21.33
C ARG A 292 -0.57 -17.13 22.54
N MET A 293 -0.30 -16.45 23.65
CA MET A 293 -1.19 -16.45 24.83
C MET A 293 -2.56 -15.88 24.48
N LEU A 294 -2.61 -14.75 23.76
CA LEU A 294 -3.86 -14.14 23.30
C LEU A 294 -4.58 -15.06 22.30
N TRP A 295 -3.87 -15.69 21.37
CA TRP A 295 -4.47 -16.61 20.42
C TRP A 295 -5.11 -17.82 21.10
N ASN A 296 -4.43 -18.40 22.09
CA ASN A 296 -4.97 -19.52 22.86
C ASN A 296 -6.25 -19.12 23.61
N HIS A 297 -6.31 -17.90 24.14
CA HIS A 297 -7.52 -17.36 24.74
C HIS A 297 -8.66 -17.25 23.72
N VAL A 298 -8.42 -16.62 22.57
CA VAL A 298 -9.41 -16.49 21.49
C VAL A 298 -9.91 -17.86 21.04
N LYS A 299 -9.01 -18.83 20.84
CA LYS A 299 -9.38 -20.21 20.48
C LYS A 299 -10.28 -20.87 21.52
N SER A 300 -9.98 -20.68 22.81
CA SER A 300 -10.80 -21.27 23.89
C SER A 300 -12.21 -20.70 23.94
N GLN A 301 -12.40 -19.43 23.54
CA GLN A 301 -13.70 -18.77 23.48
C GLN A 301 -14.48 -19.15 22.21
N ALA A 302 -13.80 -19.35 21.09
CA ALA A 302 -14.44 -19.70 19.81
C ALA A 302 -14.82 -21.20 19.71
N LEU A 303 -14.27 -22.05 20.57
CA LEU A 303 -14.56 -23.49 20.66
C LEU A 303 -15.42 -23.87 21.88
N ALA A 304 -15.83 -22.89 22.69
CA ALA A 304 -16.74 -23.05 23.83
C ALA A 304 -18.18 -22.75 23.41
#